data_AF-A0A7V6IME4-F1
#
_entry.id   AF-A0A7V6IME4-F1
#
_cell.length_a   1.000
_cell.length_b   1.000
_cell.length_c   1.000
_cell.angle_alpha   90.00
_cell.angle_beta   90.00
_cell.angle_gamma   90.00
#
_symmetry.space_group_name_H-M   'P 1'
#
loop_
_entity.id
_entity.type
_entity.pdbx_description
1 polymer ?
#
loop_
_entity_poly.entity_id
_entity_poly.type
_entity_poly.pdbx_seq_one_letter_code
_entity_poly.pdbx_strand_id
1 'polypeptide(L)'
;MKKLNKNIKIIVEKTDTGFSAYCEEYPIFTTGRTVSELLNNAFEATQLYFEDQFEVSHNNLNFEIDFVQFFKYYKVINAKFLAEKIGMNPTLLSQYVQGHKKPSESQTE
;
A
#
# COMPACT_ATOMS: atom_id res chain seq x y z
N MET A 1 -9.46 -2.47 -26.16
CA MET A 1 -8.41 -3.11 -25.31
C MET A 1 -9.06 -4.18 -24.44
N LYS A 2 -8.31 -5.16 -23.93
CA LYS A 2 -8.88 -6.17 -23.02
C LYS A 2 -8.90 -5.62 -21.59
N LYS A 3 -9.87 -5.99 -20.76
CA LYS A 3 -9.84 -5.62 -19.34
C LYS A 3 -8.73 -6.38 -18.61
N LEU A 4 -8.06 -5.72 -17.67
CA LEU A 4 -7.11 -6.39 -16.79
C LEU A 4 -7.85 -7.27 -15.77
N ASN A 5 -7.56 -8.56 -15.76
CA ASN A 5 -8.16 -9.55 -14.84
C ASN A 5 -7.24 -9.90 -13.65
N LYS A 6 -6.27 -9.04 -13.34
CA LYS A 6 -5.32 -9.23 -12.24
C LYS A 6 -5.44 -8.11 -11.22
N ASN A 7 -5.12 -8.44 -9.98
CA ASN A 7 -4.90 -7.47 -8.93
C ASN A 7 -3.42 -7.09 -8.92
N ILE A 8 -3.14 -5.79 -8.89
CA ILE A 8 -1.81 -5.21 -8.83
C ILE A 8 -1.62 -4.71 -7.41
N LYS A 9 -0.65 -5.29 -6.73
CA LYS A 9 -0.27 -4.85 -5.40
C LYS A 9 0.57 -3.56 -5.51
N ILE A 10 0.12 -2.52 -4.83
CA ILE A 10 0.80 -1.23 -4.73
C ILE A 10 1.17 -1.00 -3.27
N ILE A 11 2.47 -0.88 -2.99
CA ILE A 11 3.00 -0.60 -1.66
C ILE A 11 3.01 0.91 -1.44
N VAL A 12 2.49 1.35 -0.31
CA VAL A 12 2.40 2.75 0.10
C VAL A 12 3.34 3.02 1.26
N GLU A 13 4.10 4.10 1.17
CA GLU A 13 5.06 4.53 2.20
C GLU A 13 4.85 6.00 2.57
N LYS A 14 5.21 6.35 3.81
CA LYS A 14 5.24 7.74 4.28
C LYS A 14 6.60 8.38 3.98
N THR A 15 6.62 9.57 3.41
CA THR A 15 7.87 10.34 3.19
C THR A 15 7.84 11.65 4.00
N ASP A 16 8.95 12.38 4.06
CA ASP A 16 9.00 13.67 4.78
C ASP A 16 8.06 14.72 4.16
N THR A 17 7.85 14.66 2.85
CA THR A 17 7.07 15.65 2.08
C THR A 17 5.68 15.16 1.65
N GLY A 18 5.28 13.94 2.03
CA GLY A 18 4.03 13.33 1.60
C GLY A 18 4.06 11.82 1.71
N PHE A 19 3.79 11.15 0.59
CA PHE A 19 3.72 9.71 0.44
C PHE A 19 4.33 9.26 -0.88
N SER A 20 4.77 8.01 -0.94
CA SER A 20 5.16 7.31 -2.17
C SER A 20 4.33 6.04 -2.34
N ALA A 21 4.17 5.62 -3.60
CA ALA A 21 3.51 4.38 -3.97
C ALA A 21 4.33 3.68 -5.05
N TYR A 22 4.52 2.36 -4.96
CA TYR A 22 5.25 1.59 -5.96
C TYR A 22 4.73 0.15 -6.08
N CYS A 23 4.98 -0.46 -7.23
CA CYS A 23 4.73 -1.89 -7.47
C CYS A 23 6.08 -2.64 -7.50
N GLU A 24 6.14 -3.83 -6.90
CA GLU A 24 7.33 -4.68 -6.97
C GLU A 24 7.44 -5.42 -8.32
N GLU A 25 6.32 -5.76 -8.94
CA GLU A 25 6.25 -6.58 -10.15
C GLU A 25 6.40 -5.78 -11.44
N TYR A 26 6.01 -4.50 -11.41
CA TYR A 26 5.97 -3.62 -12.57
C TYR A 26 6.70 -2.30 -12.26
N PRO A 27 7.30 -1.65 -13.26
CA PRO A 27 7.98 -0.36 -13.10
C PRO A 27 6.97 0.79 -12.96
N ILE A 28 6.08 0.68 -11.97
CA ILE A 28 5.03 1.64 -11.64
C ILE A 28 5.40 2.23 -10.29
N PHE A 29 5.59 3.54 -10.25
CA PHE A 29 5.89 4.27 -9.03
C PHE A 29 5.43 5.72 -9.15
N THR A 30 5.04 6.32 -8.03
CA THR A 30 4.58 7.70 -7.98
C THR A 30 4.71 8.28 -6.57
N THR A 31 4.40 9.57 -6.43
CA THR A 31 4.36 10.29 -5.15
C THR A 31 3.12 11.17 -5.08
N GLY A 32 2.74 11.56 -3.87
CA GLY A 32 1.64 12.50 -3.62
C GLY A 32 1.79 13.17 -2.26
N ARG A 33 1.32 14.41 -2.12
CA ARG A 33 1.36 15.13 -0.82
C ARG A 33 0.28 14.63 0.12
N THR A 34 -0.82 14.15 -0.42
CA THR A 34 -1.95 13.56 0.33
C THR A 34 -2.18 12.12 -0.10
N VAL A 35 -2.86 11.32 0.74
CA VAL A 35 -3.22 9.94 0.38
C VAL A 35 -4.14 9.93 -0.85
N SER A 36 -5.15 10.80 -0.91
CA SER A 36 -6.06 10.87 -2.06
C SER A 36 -5.33 11.18 -3.37
N GLU A 37 -4.39 12.15 -3.34
CA GLU A 37 -3.53 12.46 -4.49
C GLU A 37 -2.68 11.26 -4.88
N LEU A 38 -2.06 10.57 -3.91
CA LEU A 38 -1.25 9.39 -4.17
C LEU A 38 -2.05 8.27 -4.85
N LEU A 39 -3.26 7.98 -4.36
CA LEU A 39 -4.11 6.93 -4.92
C LEU A 39 -4.49 7.22 -6.38
N ASN A 40 -4.85 8.48 -6.68
CA ASN A 40 -5.15 8.91 -8.04
C ASN A 40 -3.91 8.81 -8.94
N ASN A 41 -2.77 9.32 -8.48
CA ASN A 41 -1.53 9.27 -9.24
C ASN A 41 -1.07 7.82 -9.49
N ALA A 42 -1.30 6.91 -8.55
CA ALA A 42 -0.94 5.49 -8.68
C ALA A 42 -1.84 4.79 -9.69
N PHE A 43 -3.14 5.12 -9.70
CA PHE A 43 -4.06 4.66 -10.72
C PHE A 43 -3.66 5.15 -12.11
N GLU A 44 -3.38 6.44 -12.27
CA GLU A 44 -2.93 7.01 -13.54
C GLU A 44 -1.61 6.37 -14.03
N ALA A 45 -0.62 6.23 -13.15
CA ALA A 45 0.65 5.58 -13.48
C ALA A 45 0.45 4.11 -13.92
N THR A 46 -0.50 3.42 -13.31
CA THR A 46 -0.84 2.04 -13.68
C THR A 46 -1.56 1.98 -15.03
N GLN A 47 -2.48 2.91 -15.30
CA GLN A 47 -3.12 3.02 -16.61
C GLN A 47 -2.11 3.29 -17.71
N LEU A 48 -1.20 4.24 -17.48
CA LEU A 48 -0.13 4.58 -18.41
C LEU A 48 0.75 3.36 -18.74
N TYR A 49 1.14 2.57 -17.73
CA TYR A 49 1.97 1.39 -17.98
C TYR A 49 1.27 0.32 -18.84
N PHE A 50 -0.05 0.17 -18.73
CA PHE A 50 -0.83 -0.83 -19.46
C PHE A 50 -1.57 -0.30 -20.69
N GLU A 51 -1.35 0.96 -21.08
CA GLU A 51 -2.18 1.70 -22.05
C GLU A 51 -2.26 1.11 -23.46
N ASP A 52 -1.33 0.21 -23.83
CA ASP A 52 -1.35 -0.46 -25.13
C ASP A 52 -1.99 -1.86 -25.07
N GLN A 53 -2.15 -2.42 -23.88
CA GLN A 53 -2.50 -3.83 -23.70
C GLN A 53 -3.84 -4.02 -22.99
N PHE A 54 -4.05 -3.29 -21.89
CA PHE A 54 -5.17 -3.52 -20.99
C PHE A 54 -5.86 -2.23 -20.54
N GLU A 55 -7.18 -2.32 -20.36
CA GLU A 55 -7.95 -1.33 -19.65
C GLU A 55 -7.90 -1.65 -18.15
N VAL A 56 -7.34 -0.74 -17.35
CA VAL A 56 -7.19 -0.86 -15.90
C VAL A 56 -8.33 -0.10 -15.21
N SER A 57 -8.93 -0.73 -14.20
CA SER A 57 -9.93 -0.14 -13.33
C SER A 57 -9.39 0.07 -11.91
N HIS A 58 -10.04 0.92 -11.11
CA HIS A 58 -9.63 1.17 -9.73
C HIS A 58 -9.59 -0.11 -8.88
N ASN A 59 -10.50 -1.05 -9.13
CA ASN A 59 -10.58 -2.32 -8.40
C ASN A 59 -9.42 -3.27 -8.73
N ASN A 60 -8.59 -2.96 -9.74
CA ASN A 60 -7.39 -3.74 -10.01
C ASN A 60 -6.24 -3.37 -9.07
N LEU A 61 -6.30 -2.25 -8.34
CA LEU A 61 -5.20 -1.81 -7.48
C LEU A 61 -5.50 -2.15 -6.01
N ASN A 62 -4.65 -2.98 -5.42
CA ASN A 62 -4.68 -3.30 -4.00
C ASN A 62 -3.55 -2.57 -3.29
N PHE A 63 -3.91 -1.60 -2.46
CA PHE A 63 -2.95 -0.77 -1.74
C PHE A 63 -2.60 -1.40 -0.39
N GLU A 64 -1.31 -1.56 -0.12
CA GLU A 64 -0.78 -2.08 1.14
C GLU A 64 0.20 -1.08 1.75
N ILE A 65 0.02 -0.73 3.02
CA ILE A 65 0.97 0.13 3.73
C ILE A 65 2.19 -0.71 4.13
N ASP A 66 3.40 -0.21 3.88
CA ASP A 66 4.59 -0.78 4.49
C ASP A 66 4.62 -0.45 5.99
N PHE A 67 4.19 -1.41 6.81
CA PHE A 67 4.18 -1.27 8.26
C PHE A 67 5.56 -1.06 8.87
N VAL A 68 6.60 -1.68 8.31
CA VAL A 68 7.97 -1.54 8.83
C VAL A 68 8.43 -0.11 8.61
N GLN A 69 8.21 0.43 7.41
CA GLN A 69 8.50 1.83 7.07
C GLN A 69 7.67 2.80 7.91
N PHE A 70 6.36 2.56 8.03
CA PHE A 70 5.44 3.40 8.78
C PHE A 70 5.83 3.55 10.25
N PHE A 71 6.11 2.45 10.95
CA PHE A 71 6.48 2.50 12.37
C PHE A 71 7.92 3.00 12.59
N LYS A 72 8.82 2.83 11.61
CA LYS A 72 10.14 3.47 11.64
C LYS A 72 10.03 4.99 11.51
N TYR A 73 9.10 5.48 10.71
CA TYR A 73 8.83 6.91 10.56
C TYR A 73 8.18 7.46 11.84
N TYR A 74 7.12 6.80 12.33
CA TYR A 74 6.39 7.19 13.53
C TYR A 74 6.89 6.48 14.80
N LYS A 75 8.16 6.70 15.16
CA LYS A 75 8.83 6.03 16.30
C LYS A 75 8.11 6.15 17.65
N VAL A 76 7.21 7.13 17.79
CA VAL A 76 6.44 7.39 19.01
C VAL A 76 5.17 6.53 19.13
N ILE A 77 4.75 5.85 18.06
CA ILE A 77 3.55 5.01 18.09
C ILE A 77 3.85 3.69 18.78
N ASN A 78 3.15 3.44 19.87
CA ASN A 78 3.16 2.14 20.54
C ASN A 78 2.28 1.14 19.76
N ALA A 79 2.92 0.16 19.11
CA ALA A 79 2.22 -0.85 18.31
C ALA A 79 1.17 -1.63 19.12
N LYS A 80 1.46 -1.96 20.38
CA LYS A 80 0.50 -2.69 21.24
C LYS A 80 -0.77 -1.85 21.47
N PHE A 81 -0.60 -0.58 21.82
CA PHE A 81 -1.73 0.32 22.04
C PHE A 81 -2.53 0.55 20.75
N LEU A 82 -1.85 0.71 19.60
CA LEU A 82 -2.54 0.83 18.33
C LEU A 82 -3.36 -0.42 18.01
N ALA A 83 -2.78 -1.61 18.22
CA ALA A 83 -3.48 -2.87 18.00
C ALA A 83 -4.77 -2.97 18.83
N GLU A 84 -4.68 -2.66 20.13
CA GLU A 84 -5.84 -2.63 21.03
C GLU A 84 -6.90 -1.62 20.56
N LYS A 85 -6.46 -0.44 20.10
CA LYS A 85 -7.34 0.63 19.61
C LYS A 85 -8.10 0.25 18.34
N ILE A 86 -7.47 -0.50 17.44
CA ILE A 86 -8.07 -0.96 16.17
C ILE A 86 -8.68 -2.36 16.26
N GLY A 87 -8.71 -2.99 17.44
CA GLY A 87 -9.25 -4.33 17.64
C GLY A 87 -8.40 -5.45 17.02
N MET A 88 -7.13 -5.20 16.74
CA MET A 88 -6.18 -6.19 16.21
C MET A 88 -5.45 -6.91 17.35
N ASN A 89 -5.10 -8.19 17.13
CA ASN A 89 -4.24 -8.91 18.07
C ASN A 89 -2.87 -8.21 18.20
N PRO A 90 -2.43 -7.81 19.41
CA PRO A 90 -1.18 -7.05 19.58
C PRO A 90 0.08 -7.78 19.14
N THR A 91 0.12 -9.11 19.31
CA THR A 91 1.25 -9.93 18.86
C THR A 91 1.33 -9.95 17.34
N LEU A 92 0.18 -10.03 16.66
CA LEU A 92 0.12 -10.01 15.21
C LEU A 92 0.64 -8.67 14.64
N LEU A 93 0.16 -7.54 15.18
CA LEU A 93 0.65 -6.23 14.74
C LEU A 93 2.15 -6.08 15.02
N SER A 94 2.63 -6.56 16.16
CA SER A 94 4.06 -6.54 16.49
C SER A 94 4.90 -7.34 15.47
N GLN A 95 4.40 -8.47 14.99
CA GLN A 95 5.05 -9.25 13.92
C GLN A 95 5.11 -8.49 12.59
N TYR A 96 4.10 -7.69 12.27
CA TYR A 96 4.10 -6.83 11.07
C TYR A 96 5.13 -5.70 11.18
N VAL A 97 5.17 -5.03 12.34
CA VAL A 97 6.16 -3.96 12.62
C VAL A 97 7.60 -4.48 12.56
N GLN A 98 7.83 -5.71 13.02
CA GLN A 98 9.14 -6.36 12.96
C GLN A 98 9.47 -6.94 11.58
N GLY A 99 8.51 -7.00 10.66
CA GLY A 99 8.66 -7.60 9.32
C GLY A 99 8.69 -9.13 9.34
N HIS A 100 8.36 -9.78 10.46
CA HIS A 100 8.30 -11.25 10.55
C HIS A 100 7.08 -11.85 9.85
N LYS A 101 6.01 -11.07 9.70
CA LYS A 101 4.84 -11.40 8.88
C LYS A 101 4.40 -10.21 8.05
N LYS A 102 3.72 -10.49 6.94
CA LYS A 102 2.90 -9.53 6.19
C LYS A 102 1.42 -9.93 6.33
N PRO A 103 0.47 -8.97 6.31
CA PRO A 103 -0.95 -9.27 6.27
C PRO A 103 -1.28 -10.21 5.10
N SER A 104 -2.16 -11.18 5.31
CA SER A 104 -2.69 -11.99 4.20
C SER A 104 -3.82 -11.26 3.48
N GLU A 105 -4.08 -11.62 2.22
CA GLU A 105 -5.14 -11.01 1.41
C GLU A 105 -6.50 -10.97 2.14
N SER A 106 -6.85 -12.05 2.84
CA SER A 106 -8.08 -12.18 3.64
C SER A 106 -8.19 -11.25 4.86
N GLN A 107 -7.13 -10.54 5.23
CA GLN A 107 -7.10 -9.60 6.36
C GLN A 107 -7.10 -8.13 5.89
N THR A 108 -7.03 -7.92 4.59
CA THR A 108 -7.00 -6.61 3.93
C THR A 108 -8.31 -6.31 3.18
N GLU A 109 -9.24 -7.27 3.11
CA GLU A 109 -10.64 -7.10 2.67
C GLU A 109 -11.57 -6.79 3.84
#